data_AF-A0A519KME4-F1
#
_entry.id   AF-A0A519KME4-F1
#
_cell.length_a   1.000
_cell.length_b   1.000
_cell.length_c   1.000
_cell.angle_alpha   90.00
_cell.angle_beta   90.00
_cell.angle_gamma   90.00
#
_symmetry.space_group_name_H-M   'P 1'
#
loop_
_entity.id
_entity.type
_entity.pdbx_description
1 polymer ?
#
loop_
_entity_poly.entity_id
_entity_poly.type
_entity_poly.pdbx_seq_one_letter_code
_entity_poly.pdbx_strand_id
1 'polypeptide(L)'
;MTCSRALILTTILMLGACDRQTVNPPTEPADPIAASEVAPAAPTPPGVAPSLPGAGPESFVGRWAAQAAWCRNTTGPQRPITITPLRIEGYENSCAITTLDQVVDGYEVALACQSEGATTAERMRLSVQDDVLRLTWLNRNDAVVLLKRCAAEAVTQPPG
;
A
#
# COMPACT_ATOMS: atom_id res chain seq x y z
N MET A 1 63.61 -4.82 -35.54
CA MET A 1 63.43 -5.22 -36.97
C MET A 1 62.66 -6.54 -36.99
N THR A 2 61.44 -6.50 -37.56
CA THR A 2 60.75 -7.54 -38.39
C THR A 2 60.79 -9.02 -37.97
N CYS A 3 59.79 -9.89 -38.17
CA CYS A 3 58.43 -9.83 -38.72
C CYS A 3 57.85 -11.28 -38.66
N SER A 4 56.65 -11.43 -38.08
CA SER A 4 55.50 -12.25 -38.52
C SER A 4 55.60 -13.74 -38.93
N ARG A 5 54.63 -14.52 -38.39
CA ARG A 5 53.82 -15.64 -38.94
C ARG A 5 53.47 -16.60 -37.78
N ALA A 6 52.25 -17.09 -37.54
CA ALA A 6 50.92 -16.85 -38.05
C ALA A 6 49.96 -17.60 -37.09
N LEU A 7 48.87 -16.94 -36.69
CA LEU A 7 47.51 -17.49 -36.68
C LEU A 7 47.23 -18.84 -35.97
N ILE A 8 46.46 -18.80 -34.87
CA ILE A 8 45.18 -19.54 -34.77
C ILE A 8 44.28 -18.74 -33.81
N LEU A 9 43.19 -18.25 -34.40
CA LEU A 9 42.00 -17.69 -33.77
C LEU A 9 41.31 -18.80 -32.96
N THR A 10 40.95 -18.57 -31.71
CA THR A 10 39.76 -19.21 -31.12
C THR A 10 39.10 -18.30 -30.09
N THR A 11 38.25 -17.42 -30.61
CA THR A 11 37.20 -16.69 -29.89
C THR A 11 36.16 -17.66 -29.34
N ILE A 12 35.96 -17.67 -28.03
CA ILE A 12 34.73 -18.17 -27.41
C ILE A 12 34.12 -16.99 -26.64
N LEU A 13 33.32 -16.17 -27.35
CA LEU A 13 32.31 -15.33 -26.72
C LEU A 13 31.06 -16.19 -26.59
N MET A 14 30.70 -16.55 -25.36
CA MET A 14 29.39 -17.13 -25.07
C MET A 14 28.78 -16.42 -23.87
N LEU A 15 27.47 -16.19 -23.99
CA LEU A 15 26.48 -15.80 -23.00
C LEU A 15 26.18 -14.30 -22.90
N GLY A 16 25.30 -13.87 -23.81
CA GLY A 16 24.53 -12.64 -23.73
C GLY A 16 23.30 -12.71 -24.65
N ALA A 17 22.57 -13.83 -24.65
CA ALA A 17 21.24 -13.87 -25.26
C ALA A 17 20.27 -13.20 -24.27
N CYS A 18 20.03 -11.91 -24.43
CA CYS A 18 18.86 -11.28 -23.84
C CYS A 18 17.63 -11.85 -24.53
N ASP A 19 16.90 -12.72 -23.84
CA ASP A 19 15.57 -13.16 -24.26
C ASP A 19 14.69 -11.92 -24.39
N ARG A 20 14.45 -11.47 -25.62
CA ARG A 20 13.49 -10.41 -25.90
C ARG A 20 12.13 -11.07 -25.89
N GLN A 21 11.43 -10.96 -24.76
CA GLN A 21 10.01 -11.28 -24.68
C GLN A 21 9.28 -10.55 -25.83
N THR A 22 8.78 -11.33 -26.79
CA THR A 22 7.97 -10.82 -27.89
C THR A 22 6.64 -10.38 -27.29
N VAL A 23 6.40 -9.07 -27.23
CA VAL A 23 5.09 -8.52 -26.89
C VAL A 23 4.22 -8.54 -28.14
N ASN A 24 2.96 -8.95 -27.98
CA ASN A 24 1.95 -8.94 -29.03
C ASN A 24 1.68 -7.49 -29.52
N PRO A 25 1.30 -7.30 -30.79
CA PRO A 25 1.00 -5.98 -31.34
C PRO A 25 -0.20 -5.32 -30.62
N PRO A 26 -0.31 -3.97 -30.61
CA PRO A 26 -1.26 -3.22 -29.77
C PRO A 26 -2.75 -3.54 -29.98
N THR A 27 -3.10 -4.18 -31.10
CA THR A 27 -4.47 -4.53 -31.49
C THR A 27 -4.87 -5.95 -31.11
N GLU A 28 -3.94 -6.76 -30.62
CA GLU A 28 -4.19 -8.13 -30.20
C GLU A 28 -4.19 -8.21 -28.67
N PRO A 29 -5.13 -8.94 -28.02
CA PRO A 29 -5.05 -9.19 -26.59
C PRO A 29 -3.76 -9.92 -26.21
N ALA A 30 -3.21 -9.63 -25.04
CA ALA A 30 -2.07 -10.37 -24.53
C ALA A 30 -2.44 -11.84 -24.30
N ASP A 31 -1.49 -12.74 -24.56
CA ASP A 31 -1.66 -14.17 -24.28
C ASP A 31 -1.93 -14.39 -22.77
N PRO A 32 -2.79 -15.34 -22.41
CA PRO A 32 -3.06 -15.67 -21.01
C PRO A 32 -1.79 -16.25 -20.38
N ILE A 33 -1.38 -15.67 -19.24
CA ILE A 33 -0.27 -16.21 -18.44
C ILE A 33 -0.67 -17.60 -17.96
N ALA A 34 0.08 -18.62 -18.38
CA ALA A 34 -0.15 -19.99 -17.94
C ALA A 34 -0.02 -20.06 -16.41
N ALA A 35 -1.09 -20.44 -15.72
CA ALA A 35 -1.17 -20.54 -14.26
C ALA A 35 -0.27 -21.64 -13.64
N SER A 36 0.66 -22.21 -14.42
CA SER A 36 1.59 -23.24 -13.96
C SER A 36 2.88 -22.69 -13.35
N GLU A 37 3.11 -21.37 -13.39
CA GLU A 37 4.17 -20.70 -12.63
C GLU A 37 3.63 -20.05 -11.35
N VAL A 38 2.71 -20.74 -10.66
CA VAL A 38 2.52 -20.51 -9.23
C VAL A 38 3.05 -21.75 -8.54
N ALA A 39 4.33 -21.74 -8.20
CA ALA A 39 4.85 -22.68 -7.22
C ALA A 39 3.96 -22.56 -5.96
N PRO A 40 3.51 -23.67 -5.35
CA PRO A 40 2.80 -23.59 -4.09
C PRO A 40 3.62 -22.75 -3.11
N ALA A 41 2.96 -21.83 -2.42
CA ALA A 41 3.61 -20.95 -1.46
C ALA A 41 4.54 -21.78 -0.56
N ALA A 42 5.81 -21.37 -0.50
CA ALA A 42 6.78 -22.01 0.36
C ALA A 42 6.22 -22.04 1.80
N PRO A 43 6.44 -23.13 2.57
CA PRO A 43 6.06 -23.16 3.97
C PRO A 43 6.71 -21.98 4.68
N THR A 44 5.91 -21.25 5.44
CA THR A 44 6.36 -20.05 6.15
C THR A 44 7.54 -20.40 7.05
N PRO A 45 8.65 -19.64 7.04
CA PRO A 45 9.77 -19.89 7.93
C PRO A 45 9.28 -19.92 9.39
N PRO A 46 9.75 -20.85 10.22
CA PRO A 46 9.43 -20.85 11.65
C PRO A 46 9.84 -19.50 12.26
N GLY A 47 8.88 -18.81 12.87
CA GLY A 47 9.07 -17.48 13.46
C GLY A 47 8.29 -16.34 12.78
N VAL A 48 7.69 -16.59 11.61
CA VAL A 48 6.69 -15.67 11.05
C VAL A 48 5.35 -15.99 11.71
N ALA A 49 4.96 -15.17 12.68
CA ALA A 49 3.63 -15.25 13.26
C ALA A 49 2.58 -15.14 12.14
N PRO A 50 1.47 -15.89 12.18
CA PRO A 50 0.40 -15.71 11.23
C PRO A 50 -0.04 -14.25 11.25
N SER A 51 -0.13 -13.64 10.06
CA SER A 51 -0.76 -12.34 9.87
C SER A 51 -2.11 -12.35 10.60
N LEU A 52 -2.23 -11.57 11.67
CA LEU A 52 -3.49 -11.41 12.40
C LEU A 52 -4.59 -10.97 11.42
N PRO A 53 -5.87 -11.34 11.62
CA PRO A 53 -6.97 -10.71 10.91
C PRO A 53 -6.89 -9.19 11.09
N GLY A 54 -6.81 -8.42 10.01
CA GLY A 54 -6.49 -6.99 10.07
C GLY A 54 -4.98 -6.67 10.04
N ALA A 55 -4.13 -7.61 9.66
CA ALA A 55 -2.75 -7.35 9.22
C ALA A 55 -2.72 -7.05 7.71
N GLY A 56 -1.73 -6.26 7.27
CA GLY A 56 -1.68 -5.62 5.95
C GLY A 56 -2.24 -4.19 5.95
N PRO A 57 -1.72 -3.29 5.10
CA PRO A 57 -2.15 -1.88 5.06
C PRO A 57 -3.64 -1.72 4.73
N GLU A 58 -4.23 -2.71 4.06
CA GLU A 58 -5.67 -2.80 3.78
C GLU A 58 -6.54 -2.75 5.06
N SER A 59 -6.00 -3.12 6.21
CA SER A 59 -6.75 -3.14 7.48
C SER A 59 -7.28 -1.78 7.89
N PHE A 60 -6.50 -0.72 7.72
CA PHE A 60 -6.84 0.65 8.12
C PHE A 60 -7.38 1.48 6.95
N VAL A 61 -7.24 1.01 5.70
CA VAL A 61 -7.80 1.67 4.53
C VAL A 61 -9.33 1.66 4.59
N GLY A 62 -9.95 2.76 4.19
CA GLY A 62 -11.39 2.92 4.13
C GLY A 62 -11.89 4.18 4.83
N ARG A 63 -13.19 4.19 5.14
CA ARG A 63 -13.88 5.30 5.79
C ARG A 63 -14.11 5.00 7.25
N TRP A 64 -13.82 5.98 8.10
CA TRP A 64 -13.86 5.85 9.55
C TRP A 64 -14.51 7.07 10.18
N ALA A 65 -15.36 6.89 11.19
CA ALA A 65 -16.05 8.00 11.84
C ALA A 65 -16.09 7.84 13.36
N ALA A 66 -16.02 8.94 14.11
CA ALA A 66 -16.11 8.86 15.57
C ALA A 66 -17.49 8.37 16.06
N GLN A 67 -18.53 8.55 15.25
CA GLN A 67 -19.86 7.98 15.48
C GLN A 67 -20.39 7.32 14.21
N ALA A 68 -21.04 6.16 14.35
CA ALA A 68 -21.61 5.43 13.21
C ALA A 68 -22.65 6.27 12.44
N ALA A 69 -23.42 7.12 13.14
CA ALA A 69 -24.38 8.02 12.51
C ALA A 69 -23.73 9.03 11.54
N TRP A 70 -22.44 9.32 11.70
CA TRP A 70 -21.70 10.26 10.84
C TRP A 70 -21.25 9.62 9.53
N CYS A 71 -21.32 8.30 9.38
CA CYS A 71 -20.89 7.60 8.16
C CYS A 71 -21.58 8.08 6.87
N ARG A 72 -22.81 8.60 6.98
CA ARG A 72 -23.58 9.14 5.85
C ARG A 72 -23.33 10.62 5.57
N ASN A 73 -22.64 11.32 6.46
CA ASN A 73 -22.44 12.76 6.33
C ASN A 73 -21.34 13.03 5.28
N THR A 74 -21.64 13.91 4.33
CA THR A 74 -20.73 14.26 3.23
C THR A 74 -20.09 15.64 3.43
N THR A 75 -20.60 16.46 4.35
CA THR A 75 -20.14 17.82 4.61
C THR A 75 -20.09 18.12 6.12
N GLY A 76 -19.38 19.18 6.47
CA GLY A 76 -19.24 19.64 7.86
C GLY A 76 -18.26 18.79 8.70
N PRO A 77 -18.06 19.19 9.98
CA PRO A 77 -17.08 18.57 10.87
C PRO A 77 -17.45 17.15 11.32
N GLN A 78 -18.73 16.80 11.26
CA GLN A 78 -19.24 15.48 11.67
C GLN A 78 -19.32 14.52 10.49
N ARG A 79 -18.25 14.41 9.70
CA ARG A 79 -18.15 13.48 8.57
C ARG A 79 -17.07 12.43 8.82
N PRO A 80 -17.05 11.32 8.05
CA PRO A 80 -15.98 10.34 8.16
C PRO A 80 -14.68 10.90 7.63
N ILE A 81 -13.58 10.42 8.19
CA ILE A 81 -12.28 10.51 7.55
C ILE A 81 -12.15 9.40 6.51
N THR A 82 -11.36 9.65 5.47
CA THR A 82 -10.97 8.63 4.49
C THR A 82 -9.48 8.37 4.64
N ILE A 83 -9.11 7.11 4.81
CA ILE A 83 -7.72 6.66 4.83
C ILE A 83 -7.46 5.82 3.59
N THR A 84 -6.40 6.17 2.88
CA THR A 84 -5.82 5.40 1.76
C THR A 84 -4.40 5.01 2.15
N PRO A 85 -3.71 4.15 1.37
CA PRO A 85 -2.29 3.86 1.63
C PRO A 85 -1.38 5.08 1.58
N LEU A 86 -1.81 6.18 0.94
CA LEU A 86 -0.97 7.36 0.67
C LEU A 86 -1.44 8.63 1.39
N ARG A 87 -2.68 8.66 1.88
CA ARG A 87 -3.32 9.90 2.35
C ARG A 87 -4.39 9.65 3.41
N ILE A 88 -4.58 10.65 4.27
CA ILE A 88 -5.65 10.74 5.25
C ILE A 88 -6.37 12.06 5.06
N GLU A 89 -7.67 11.97 4.80
CA GLU A 89 -8.53 13.11 4.50
C GLU A 89 -9.57 13.28 5.62
N GLY A 90 -9.51 14.41 6.31
CA GLY A 90 -10.49 14.84 7.31
C GLY A 90 -11.37 15.98 6.78
N TYR A 91 -12.10 16.64 7.70
CA TYR A 91 -12.87 17.84 7.36
C TYR A 91 -11.97 19.08 7.17
N GLU A 92 -11.04 19.31 8.11
CA GLU A 92 -10.22 20.54 8.16
C GLU A 92 -8.77 20.32 7.75
N ASN A 93 -8.37 19.06 7.60
CA ASN A 93 -6.98 18.69 7.39
C ASN A 93 -6.85 17.57 6.36
N SER A 94 -5.80 17.69 5.57
CA SER A 94 -5.44 16.73 4.55
C SER A 94 -3.98 16.35 4.73
N CYS A 95 -3.70 15.07 4.93
CA CYS A 95 -2.38 14.59 5.30
C CYS A 95 -1.85 13.57 4.29
N ALA A 96 -0.68 13.84 3.71
CA ALA A 96 0.05 12.84 2.94
C ALA A 96 0.79 11.90 3.90
N ILE A 97 0.69 10.59 3.67
CA ILE A 97 1.49 9.58 4.37
C ILE A 97 2.87 9.58 3.71
N THR A 98 3.90 9.96 4.47
CA THR A 98 5.28 10.04 3.98
C THR A 98 6.09 8.80 4.34
N THR A 99 5.69 8.09 5.39
CA THR A 99 6.23 6.78 5.79
C THR A 99 5.11 5.92 6.35
N LEU A 100 5.23 4.61 6.15
CA LEU A 100 4.29 3.61 6.61
C LEU A 100 5.08 2.37 7.04
N ASP A 101 5.26 2.23 8.34
CA ASP A 101 6.05 1.15 8.93
C ASP A 101 5.13 0.19 9.68
N GLN A 102 5.19 -1.10 9.33
CA GLN A 102 4.46 -2.13 10.06
C GLN A 102 5.15 -2.41 11.41
N VAL A 103 4.36 -2.46 12.47
CA VAL A 103 4.81 -2.80 13.84
C VAL A 103 3.96 -3.94 14.41
N VAL A 104 4.33 -4.43 15.60
CA VAL A 104 3.72 -5.63 16.22
C VAL A 104 2.20 -5.51 16.40
N ASP A 105 1.70 -4.30 16.65
CA ASP A 105 0.31 -3.99 16.99
C ASP A 105 -0.40 -3.11 15.95
N GLY A 106 0.16 -2.96 14.76
CA GLY A 106 -0.43 -2.17 13.68
C GLY A 106 0.60 -1.48 12.79
N TYR A 107 0.43 -0.18 12.57
CA TYR A 107 1.31 0.62 11.72
C TYR A 107 1.68 1.93 12.38
N GLU A 108 2.94 2.34 12.28
CA GLU A 108 3.31 3.73 12.50
C GLU A 108 3.37 4.46 11.17
N VAL A 109 2.82 5.67 11.15
CA VAL A 109 2.89 6.56 9.98
C VAL A 109 3.46 7.91 10.37
N ALA A 110 4.32 8.45 9.51
CA ALA A 110 4.60 9.87 9.50
C ALA A 110 3.76 10.55 8.42
N LEU A 111 3.28 11.74 8.75
CA LEU A 111 2.35 12.51 7.94
C LEU A 111 2.91 13.89 7.66
N ALA A 112 2.66 14.40 6.45
CA ALA A 112 2.73 15.83 6.13
C ALA A 112 1.30 16.37 6.00
N CYS A 113 0.82 17.04 7.04
CA CYS A 113 -0.55 17.55 7.13
C CYS A 113 -0.64 19.00 6.70
N GLN A 114 -1.58 19.30 5.81
CA GLN A 114 -1.90 20.66 5.38
C GLN A 114 -3.16 21.15 6.10
N SER A 115 -3.06 22.33 6.69
CA SER A 115 -4.18 23.07 7.28
C SER A 115 -3.87 24.56 7.23
N GLU A 116 -4.84 25.38 6.83
CA GLU A 116 -4.74 26.85 6.82
C GLU A 116 -3.50 27.40 6.06
N GLY A 117 -3.03 26.69 5.03
CA GLY A 117 -1.85 27.08 4.24
C GLY A 117 -0.50 26.74 4.89
N ALA A 118 -0.50 26.15 6.09
CA ALA A 118 0.69 25.62 6.75
C ALA A 118 0.79 24.10 6.54
N THR A 119 2.03 23.58 6.56
CA THR A 119 2.31 22.14 6.62
C THR A 119 2.91 21.79 7.97
N THR A 120 2.34 20.82 8.66
CA THR A 120 2.88 20.26 9.90
C THR A 120 3.29 18.81 9.71
N ALA A 121 4.35 18.39 10.42
CA ALA A 121 4.75 17.00 10.47
C ALA A 121 4.07 16.33 11.68
N GLU A 122 3.38 15.21 11.44
CA GLU A 122 2.73 14.44 12.49
C GLU A 122 3.19 12.98 12.49
N ARG A 123 3.08 12.31 13.64
CA ARG A 123 3.31 10.88 13.77
C ARG A 123 2.18 10.22 14.53
N MET A 124 1.70 9.11 14.01
CA MET A 124 0.66 8.35 14.70
C MET A 124 0.82 6.85 14.51
N ARG A 125 0.27 6.09 15.47
CA ARG A 125 0.06 4.65 15.35
C ARG A 125 -1.39 4.36 14.99
N LEU A 126 -1.58 3.51 13.99
CA LEU A 126 -2.83 2.94 13.53
C LEU A 126 -2.93 1.50 14.03
N SER A 127 -3.97 1.16 14.78
CA SER A 127 -4.26 -0.21 15.17
C SER A 127 -5.74 -0.51 14.94
N VAL A 128 -6.03 -1.58 14.21
CA VAL A 128 -7.40 -1.99 13.88
C VAL A 128 -7.73 -3.26 14.64
N GLN A 129 -8.84 -3.24 15.36
CA GLN A 129 -9.44 -4.43 15.96
C GLN A 129 -10.92 -4.42 15.60
N ASP A 130 -11.36 -5.48 14.90
CA ASP A 130 -12.70 -5.57 14.34
C ASP A 130 -13.05 -4.33 13.49
N ASP A 131 -14.14 -3.63 13.86
CA ASP A 131 -14.60 -2.39 13.22
C ASP A 131 -14.15 -1.13 13.96
N VAL A 132 -13.12 -1.22 14.80
CA VAL A 132 -12.58 -0.08 15.54
C VAL A 132 -11.14 0.20 15.11
N LEU A 133 -10.91 1.42 14.62
CA LEU A 133 -9.58 1.97 14.38
C LEU A 133 -9.19 2.83 15.58
N ARG A 134 -8.07 2.48 16.21
CA ARG A 134 -7.39 3.30 17.20
C ARG A 134 -6.28 4.10 16.53
N LEU A 135 -6.35 5.42 16.64
CA LEU A 135 -5.30 6.36 16.30
C LEU A 135 -4.60 6.80 17.59
N THR A 136 -3.28 6.68 17.67
CA THR A 136 -2.49 7.20 18.79
C THR A 136 -1.48 8.21 18.26
N TRP A 137 -1.56 9.47 18.69
CA TRP A 137 -0.67 10.54 18.25
C TRP A 137 0.67 10.50 19.00
N LEU A 138 1.69 9.94 18.37
CA LEU A 138 3.01 9.69 18.97
C LEU A 138 3.78 10.98 19.29
N ASN A 139 3.44 12.08 18.62
CA ASN A 139 4.03 13.41 18.83
C ASN A 139 3.05 14.40 19.49
N ARG A 140 1.91 13.93 20.03
CA ARG A 140 0.94 14.77 20.74
C ARG A 140 0.55 14.14 22.09
N ASN A 141 1.55 13.82 22.91
CA ASN A 141 1.38 13.22 24.24
C ASN A 141 0.56 11.91 24.23
N ASP A 142 0.75 11.09 23.20
CA ASP A 142 0.04 9.81 23.02
C ASP A 142 -1.49 9.94 23.05
N ALA A 143 -2.02 11.08 22.60
CA ALA A 143 -3.46 11.29 22.53
C ALA A 143 -4.12 10.20 21.67
N VAL A 144 -5.25 9.66 22.14
CA VAL A 144 -5.95 8.55 21.49
C VAL A 144 -7.28 9.02 20.89
N VAL A 145 -7.55 8.59 19.66
CA VAL A 145 -8.86 8.72 19.00
C VAL A 145 -9.33 7.34 18.58
N LEU A 146 -10.59 7.01 18.87
CA LEU A 146 -11.24 5.79 18.41
C LEU A 146 -12.26 6.12 17.33
N LEU A 147 -12.20 5.40 16.21
CA LEU A 147 -13.10 5.57 15.09
C LEU A 147 -13.76 4.22 14.76
N LYS A 148 -15.01 4.29 14.31
CA LYS A 148 -15.79 3.15 13.84
C LYS A 148 -15.72 3.04 12.33
N ARG A 149 -15.60 1.82 11.82
CA ARG A 149 -15.63 1.54 10.38
C ARG A 149 -16.98 1.96 9.81
N CYS A 150 -16.95 2.70 8.71
CA CYS A 150 -18.13 2.92 7.89
C CYS A 150 -18.27 1.78 6.89
N ALA A 151 -19.50 1.32 6.65
CA ALA A 151 -19.76 0.34 5.62
C ALA A 151 -19.25 0.84 4.26
N ALA A 152 -18.68 -0.07 3.47
CA ALA A 152 -18.35 0.22 2.08
C ALA A 152 -19.65 0.61 1.36
N GLU A 153 -19.63 1.72 0.63
CA GLU A 153 -20.75 2.07 -0.24
C GLU A 153 -20.84 0.97 -1.30
N ALA A 154 -22.00 0.32 -1.40
CA ALA A 154 -22.22 -0.67 -2.44
C ALA A 154 -22.01 0.02 -3.79
N VAL A 155 -20.98 -0.40 -4.52
CA VAL A 155 -20.80 0.02 -5.91
C VAL A 155 -21.97 -0.57 -6.68
N THR A 156 -22.99 0.24 -6.97
CA THR A 156 -24.05 -0.15 -7.90
C THR A 156 -23.40 -0.27 -9.27
N GLN A 157 -23.01 -1.48 -9.66
CA GLN A 157 -22.53 -1.77 -11.01
C GLN A 157 -23.66 -1.42 -12.00
N PRO A 158 -23.43 -0.59 -13.03
CA PRO A 158 -24.43 -0.34 -14.07
C PRO A 158 -24.81 -1.68 -14.75
N PRO A 159 -26.08 -1.88 -15.15
CA PRO A 159 -26.41 -2.98 -16.05
C PRO A 159 -25.65 -2.80 -17.36
N GLY A 160 -24.95 -3.85 -17.80
CA GLY A 160 -24.27 -3.91 -19.09
C GLY A 160 -25.24 -4.05 -20.26
#